data_AF-A0A8T5MQW1-F1
#
_entry.id   AF-A0A8T5MQW1-F1
#
_cell.length_a   1.000
_cell.length_b   1.000
_cell.length_c   1.000
_cell.angle_alpha   90.00
_cell.angle_beta   90.00
_cell.angle_gamma   90.00
#
_symmetry.space_group_name_H-M   'P 1'
#
loop_
_entity.id
_entity.type
_entity.pdbx_description
1 polymer ?
#
loop_
_entity_poly.entity_id
_entity_poly.type
_entity_poly.pdbx_seq_one_letter_code
_entity_poly.pdbx_strand_id
1 'polypeptide(L)' 'METVSVSKKYQIVVPKKVREALGIEKKRHLTF' A
#
# COMPACT_ATOMS: atom_id res chain seq x y z
N MET A 1 5.44 -9.96 -10.93
CA MET A 1 4.43 -8.91 -10.70
C MET A 1 3.51 -9.39 -9.60
N GLU A 2 3.43 -8.71 -8.46
CA GLU A 2 2.39 -8.99 -7.46
C GLU A 2 1.09 -8.30 -7.92
N THR A 3 0.01 -9.07 -8.03
CA THR A 3 -1.33 -8.53 -8.32
C THR A 3 -2.05 -8.26 -7.01
N VAL A 4 -2.50 -7.02 -6.80
CA VAL A 4 -3.30 -6.62 -5.64
C VAL A 4 -4.72 -6.26 -6.07
N SER A 5 -5.69 -6.75 -5.31
CA SER A 5 -7.11 -6.47 -5.56
C SER A 5 -7.47 -5.07 -5.10
N VAL A 6 -8.11 -4.30 -5.97
CA VAL A 6 -8.66 -2.98 -5.64
C VAL A 6 -10.02 -3.17 -4.97
N SER A 7 -10.22 -2.54 -3.83
CA SER A 7 -11.51 -2.55 -3.15
C SER A 7 -12.53 -1.68 -3.90
N LYS A 8 -13.83 -1.88 -3.63
CA LYS A 8 -14.92 -1.07 -4.21
C LYS A 8 -14.83 0.43 -3.91
N LYS A 9 -14.02 0.82 -2.91
CA LYS A 9 -13.73 2.22 -2.55
C LYS A 9 -12.46 2.76 -3.22
N TYR A 10 -11.94 2.05 -4.23
CA TYR A 10 -10.68 2.38 -4.91
C TYR A 10 -9.46 2.38 -3.96
N GLN A 11 -9.53 1.61 -2.87
CA GLN A 11 -8.41 1.43 -1.94
C GLN A 11 -7.71 0.10 -2.20
N ILE A 12 -6.38 0.11 -2.14
CA ILE A 12 -5.53 -1.09 -2.13
C ILE A 12 -4.94 -1.31 -0.74
N VAL A 13 -4.75 -2.57 -0.36
CA VAL A 13 -3.96 -2.92 0.81
C VAL A 13 -2.50 -3.01 0.39
N VAL A 14 -1.64 -2.18 0.97
CA VAL A 14 -0.20 -2.23 0.72
C VAL A 14 0.39 -3.49 1.40
N PRO A 15 0.95 -4.44 0.63
CA PRO A 15 1.54 -5.66 1.18
C PRO A 15 2.69 -5.37 2.15
N LYS A 16 2.92 -6.29 3.09
CA LYS A 16 3.94 -6.13 4.15
C LYS A 16 5.34 -5.85 3.58
N LYS A 17 5.78 -6.63 2.58
CA LYS A 17 7.10 -6.47 1.94
C LYS A 17 7.30 -5.08 1.37
N VAL A 18 6.29 -4.54 0.68
CA VAL A 18 6.33 -3.20 0.07
C VAL A 18 6.33 -2.13 1.15
N ARG A 19 5.56 -2.31 2.22
CA ARG A 19 5.52 -1.40 3.37
C ARG A 19 6.87 -1.27 4.07
N GLU A 20 7.55 -2.40 4.26
CA GLU A 20 8.88 -2.46 4.87
C GLU A 20 9.93 -1.83 3.95
N ALA A 21 9.93 -2.17 2.65
CA ALA A 21 10.86 -1.62 1.67
C ALA A 21 10.73 -0.09 1.51
N LEU A 22 9.52 0.46 1.63
CA LEU A 22 9.24 1.90 1.54
C LEU A 22 9.31 2.63 2.89
N GLY A 23 9.52 1.93 4.01
CA GLY A 23 9.50 2.52 5.35
C GLY A 23 8.20 3.26 5.67
N ILE A 24 7.06 2.72 5.24
CA ILE A 24 5.75 3.36 5.43
C ILE A 24 5.26 3.10 6.84
N GLU A 25 5.26 4.15 7.66
CA GLU A 25 4.68 4.15 8.99
C GLU A 25 3.16 4.38 8.96
N LYS A 26 2.47 3.93 10.02
CA LYS A 26 1.03 4.14 10.16
C LYS A 26 0.73 5.65 10.11
N LYS A 27 -0.26 6.03 9.29
CA LYS A 27 -0.75 7.41 9.09
C LYS A 27 0.22 8.34 8.33
N ARG A 28 1.27 7.82 7.71
CA ARG A 28 2.14 8.60 6.82
C ARG A 28 1.36 9.04 5.58
N HIS A 29 1.42 10.33 5.24
CA HIS A 29 0.86 10.84 4.00
C HIS A 29 1.76 10.39 2.83
N LEU A 30 1.16 9.76 1.83
CA LEU A 30 1.83 9.31 0.62
C LEU A 30 1.29 10.12 -0.55
N THR A 31 2.19 10.69 -1.33
CA THR A 31 1.92 11.41 -2.58
C THR A 31 2.53 10.60 -3.71
N PHE A 32 1.76 10.36 -4.77
CA PHE A 32 2.17 9.62 -5.97
C PHE A 32 2.12 10.54 -7.18
#